data_AF-A0A2A3Y1E1-F1
#
_entry.id   AF-A0A2A3Y1E1-F1
#
_cell.length_a   1.000
_cell.length_b   1.000
_cell.length_c   1.000
_cell.angle_alpha   90.00
_cell.angle_beta   90.00
_cell.angle_gamma   90.00
#
_symmetry.space_group_name_H-M   'P 1'
#
loop_
_entity.id
_entity.type
_entity.pdbx_description
1 polymer ?
#
loop_
_entity_poly.entity_id
_entity_poly.type
_entity_poly.pdbx_seq_one_letter_code
_entity_poly.pdbx_strand_id
1 'polypeptide(L)'
;MSRDTRPYIAVTNELFRHPKFRRLNFEARVTLLELWAHCNEFMTDGHVDSWVFEEYPPKVQEQLLKVGWVDKKGDDYAMHDYLKHQKSKKEILQHKSNKSAAGALGGHTKNHTNQGIVKPGCYWCENPNA
;
A
#
# COMPACT_ATOMS: atom_id res chain seq x y z
N MET A 1 -1.60 -18.14 13.28
CA MET A 1 -2.51 -17.11 12.72
C MET A 1 -1.73 -16.36 11.66
N SER A 2 -2.25 -16.23 10.44
CA SER A 2 -1.59 -15.33 9.47
C SER A 2 -1.68 -13.90 10.00
N ARG A 3 -0.67 -13.09 9.70
CA ARG A 3 -0.74 -11.64 9.94
C ARG A 3 -1.97 -11.05 9.23
N ASP A 4 -2.41 -9.88 9.66
CA ASP A 4 -3.48 -9.14 8.99
C ASP A 4 -3.16 -9.06 7.49
N THR A 5 -4.17 -9.36 6.69
CA THR A 5 -4.01 -9.47 5.24
C THR A 5 -4.62 -8.30 4.47
N ARG A 6 -5.18 -7.32 5.19
CA ARG A 6 -5.57 -6.02 4.65
C ARG A 6 -4.32 -5.25 4.17
N PRO A 7 -4.49 -4.29 3.23
CA PRO A 7 -3.41 -3.39 2.85
C PRO A 7 -2.84 -2.65 4.06
N TYR A 8 -1.54 -2.38 4.01
CA TYR A 8 -0.84 -1.63 5.04
C TYR A 8 0.23 -0.75 4.39
N ILE A 9 0.56 0.34 5.07
CA ILE A 9 1.72 1.17 4.74
C ILE A 9 2.96 0.65 5.46
N ALA A 10 4.12 0.73 4.80
CA ALA A 10 5.39 0.40 5.43
C ALA A 10 5.89 1.58 6.27
N VAL A 11 6.02 1.39 7.57
CA VAL A 11 6.65 2.35 8.49
C VAL A 11 7.84 1.67 9.12
N THR A 12 9.04 2.20 8.85
CA THR A 12 10.27 1.64 9.41
C THR A 12 10.45 2.12 10.86
N ASN A 13 11.10 1.30 11.68
CA ASN A 13 11.47 1.67 13.05
C ASN A 13 12.37 2.92 13.10
N GLU A 14 13.05 3.23 11.99
CA GLU A 14 13.96 4.36 11.85
C GLU A 14 13.25 5.68 11.57
N LEU A 15 12.00 5.66 11.10
CA LEU A 15 11.23 6.87 10.77
C LEU A 15 11.20 7.84 11.95
N PHE A 16 10.96 7.33 13.17
CA PHE A 16 10.88 8.15 14.38
C PHE A 16 12.20 8.85 14.75
N ARG A 17 13.34 8.32 14.27
CA ARG A 17 14.68 8.91 14.46
C ARG A 17 15.09 9.80 13.28
N HIS A 18 14.43 9.71 12.14
CA HIS A 18 14.79 10.43 10.93
C HIS A 18 14.75 11.95 11.15
N PRO A 19 15.79 12.71 10.76
CA PRO A 19 15.86 14.16 11.02
C PRO A 19 14.66 14.94 10.47
N LYS A 20 14.17 14.61 9.27
CA LYS A 20 12.96 15.26 8.72
C LYS A 20 11.72 14.95 9.57
N PHE A 21 11.55 13.70 10.04
CA PHE A 21 10.36 13.33 10.82
C PHE A 21 10.37 14.01 12.20
N ARG A 22 11.55 14.10 12.83
CA ARG A 22 11.71 14.76 14.13
C ARG A 22 11.44 16.27 14.10
N ARG A 23 11.58 16.92 12.94
CA ARG A 23 11.28 18.34 12.74
C ARG A 23 9.77 18.64 12.64
N LEU A 24 8.95 17.64 12.37
CA LEU A 24 7.50 17.78 12.36
C LEU A 24 6.95 17.82 13.79
N ASN A 25 5.90 18.60 14.00
CA ASN A 25 5.08 18.50 15.21
C ASN A 25 4.25 17.19 15.21
N PHE A 26 3.58 16.88 16.33
CA PHE A 26 2.85 15.62 16.47
C PHE A 26 1.74 15.47 15.41
N GLU A 27 0.97 16.53 15.19
CA GLU A 27 -0.13 16.56 14.22
C GLU A 27 0.38 16.26 12.80
N ALA A 28 1.41 16.97 12.34
CA ALA A 28 2.00 16.77 11.01
C ALA A 28 2.61 15.37 10.84
N ARG A 29 3.10 14.74 11.91
CA ARG A 29 3.57 13.34 11.85
C ARG A 29 2.42 12.37 11.61
N VAL A 30 1.28 12.58 12.27
CA VAL A 30 0.09 11.74 12.07
C VAL A 30 -0.47 11.97 10.66
N THR A 31 -0.60 13.24 10.24
CA THR A 31 -1.05 13.59 8.88
C THR A 31 -0.16 12.96 7.80
N LEU A 32 1.16 12.92 7.99
CA LEU A 32 2.05 12.23 7.05
C LEU A 32 1.69 10.75 6.88
N LEU A 33 1.39 10.05 7.98
CA LEU A 33 1.00 8.64 7.95
C LEU A 33 -0.39 8.46 7.32
N GLU A 34 -1.32 9.37 7.59
CA GLU A 34 -2.66 9.37 6.97
C GLU A 34 -2.57 9.59 5.45
N LEU A 35 -1.77 10.54 4.99
CA LEU A 35 -1.54 10.77 3.56
C LEU A 35 -0.90 9.55 2.88
N TRP A 36 0.05 8.88 3.53
CA TRP A 36 0.58 7.61 3.00
C TRP A 36 -0.48 6.52 2.91
N ALA A 37 -1.36 6.44 3.92
CA ALA A 37 -2.46 5.47 3.95
C ALA A 37 -3.47 5.78 2.84
N HIS A 38 -3.85 7.04 2.65
CA HIS A 38 -4.68 7.50 1.54
C HIS A 38 -4.11 7.07 0.20
N CYS A 39 -2.82 7.36 -0.05
CA CYS A 39 -2.17 6.98 -1.30
C CYS A 39 -2.18 5.45 -1.53
N ASN A 40 -2.08 4.66 -0.46
CA ASN A 40 -2.09 3.21 -0.53
C ASN A 40 -3.49 2.64 -0.79
N GLU A 41 -4.49 3.20 -0.11
CA GLU A 41 -5.90 2.81 -0.22
C GLU A 41 -6.45 3.11 -1.61
N PHE A 42 -6.21 4.33 -2.11
CA PHE A 42 -6.68 4.78 -3.42
C PHE A 42 -5.71 4.44 -4.57
N MET A 43 -4.55 3.84 -4.24
CA MET A 43 -3.54 3.40 -5.21
C MET A 43 -3.10 4.54 -6.15
N THR A 44 -2.77 5.69 -5.57
CA THR A 44 -2.44 6.93 -6.31
C THR A 44 -0.94 7.08 -6.60
N ASP A 45 -0.13 6.08 -6.25
CA ASP A 45 1.34 6.10 -6.44
C ASP A 45 2.03 7.30 -5.78
N GLY A 46 1.44 7.81 -4.68
CA GLY A 46 1.95 8.95 -3.92
C GLY A 46 1.40 10.29 -4.38
N HIS A 47 0.52 10.34 -5.37
CA HIS A 47 -0.22 11.55 -5.76
C HIS A 47 -1.32 11.87 -4.73
N VAL A 48 -1.48 13.15 -4.42
CA VAL A 48 -2.49 13.67 -3.50
C VAL A 48 -3.14 14.88 -4.16
N ASP A 49 -4.43 14.80 -4.42
CA ASP A 49 -5.19 15.91 -4.99
C ASP A 49 -5.18 17.12 -4.03
N SER A 50 -5.25 18.32 -4.59
CA SER A 50 -5.22 19.58 -3.83
C SER A 50 -6.21 19.59 -2.67
N TRP A 51 -7.48 19.26 -2.95
CA TRP A 51 -8.56 19.26 -1.96
C TRP A 51 -8.30 18.33 -0.77
N VAL A 52 -7.68 17.16 -0.99
CA VAL A 52 -7.32 16.21 0.08
C VAL A 52 -6.26 16.80 1.00
N PHE A 53 -5.23 17.42 0.42
CA PHE A 53 -4.16 18.03 1.22
C PHE A 53 -4.65 19.30 1.92
N GLU A 54 -5.55 20.04 1.29
CA GLU A 54 -6.09 21.30 1.78
C GLU A 54 -7.12 21.15 2.91
N GLU A 55 -7.67 19.94 3.13
CA GLU A 55 -8.51 19.62 4.30
C GLU A 55 -7.76 19.73 5.64
N TYR A 56 -6.43 19.57 5.62
CA TYR A 56 -5.60 19.67 6.83
C TYR A 56 -5.33 21.13 7.22
N PRO A 57 -5.03 21.44 8.49
CA PRO A 57 -4.73 22.82 8.89
C PRO A 57 -3.54 23.42 8.12
N PRO A 58 -3.58 24.71 7.73
CA PRO A 58 -2.50 25.34 6.95
C PRO A 58 -1.11 25.24 7.59
N LYS A 59 -1.03 25.24 8.92
CA LYS A 59 0.22 25.06 9.66
C LYS A 59 0.85 23.67 9.44
N VAL A 60 0.02 22.63 9.32
CA VAL A 60 0.46 21.27 9.04
C VAL A 60 0.94 21.16 7.60
N GLN A 61 0.15 21.70 6.67
CA GLN A 61 0.51 21.76 5.25
C GLN A 61 1.88 22.44 5.04
N GLU A 62 2.05 23.63 5.63
CA GLU A 62 3.31 24.39 5.54
C GLU A 62 4.49 23.59 6.11
N GLN A 63 4.32 22.92 7.25
CA GLN A 63 5.39 22.09 7.83
C GLN A 63 5.79 20.92 6.91
N LEU A 64 4.80 20.21 6.36
CA LEU A 64 5.06 19.06 5.49
C LEU A 64 5.78 19.47 4.20
N LEU A 65 5.39 20.59 3.60
CA LEU A 65 6.05 21.20 2.45
C LEU A 65 7.47 21.68 2.81
N LYS A 66 7.60 22.48 3.87
CA LYS A 66 8.87 23.08 4.30
C LYS A 66 9.93 22.06 4.69
N VAL A 67 9.51 20.97 5.36
CA VAL A 67 10.42 19.89 5.76
C VAL A 67 10.74 18.95 4.58
N GLY A 68 9.94 18.99 3.51
CA GLY A 68 10.13 18.20 2.30
C GLY A 68 9.71 16.76 2.49
N TRP A 69 8.52 16.55 3.08
CA TRP A 69 7.79 15.26 3.06
C TRP A 69 6.70 15.24 1.99
N VAL A 70 6.21 16.41 1.60
CA VAL A 70 5.26 16.63 0.51
C VAL A 70 5.88 17.61 -0.45
N ASP A 71 5.79 17.33 -1.74
CA ASP A 71 6.24 18.18 -2.83
C ASP A 71 5.01 18.74 -3.55
N LYS A 72 5.02 20.03 -3.89
CA LYS A 72 3.99 20.62 -4.75
C LYS A 72 4.23 20.23 -6.21
N LYS A 73 3.21 19.71 -6.89
CA LYS A 73 3.25 19.30 -8.30
C LYS A 73 2.11 19.94 -9.08
N GLY A 74 2.38 21.14 -9.60
CA GLY A 74 1.33 21.94 -10.25
C GLY A 74 0.32 22.41 -9.21
N ASP A 75 -0.95 22.09 -9.45
CA ASP A 75 -2.05 22.39 -8.54
C ASP A 75 -2.20 21.35 -7.42
N ASP A 76 -1.65 20.15 -7.62
CA ASP A 76 -1.72 19.03 -6.68
C ASP A 76 -0.41 18.84 -5.89
N TYR A 77 -0.38 17.78 -5.09
CA TYR A 77 0.71 17.44 -4.21
C TYR A 77 1.18 16.00 -4.45
N ALA A 78 2.43 15.72 -4.07
CA ALA A 78 2.98 14.38 -4.13
C ALA A 78 3.79 14.07 -2.87
N MET A 79 3.64 12.84 -2.38
CA MET A 79 4.40 12.33 -1.26
C MET A 79 5.86 12.09 -1.68
N HIS A 80 6.78 12.76 -0.98
CA HIS A 80 8.20 12.68 -1.28
C HIS A 80 8.71 11.24 -1.16
N ASP A 81 9.37 10.75 -2.22
CA ASP A 81 9.95 9.40 -2.29
C ASP A 81 8.97 8.23 -2.01
N TYR A 82 7.66 8.43 -2.22
CA TYR A 82 6.63 7.43 -1.92
C TYR A 82 6.95 6.05 -2.52
N LEU A 83 7.19 5.97 -3.83
CA LEU A 83 7.45 4.71 -4.53
C LEU A 83 8.80 4.06 -4.20
N LYS A 84 9.70 4.75 -3.50
CA LYS A 84 10.94 4.13 -2.99
C LYS A 84 10.68 3.28 -1.75
N HIS A 85 9.60 3.55 -1.03
CA HIS A 85 9.33 2.97 0.29
C HIS A 85 8.00 2.24 0.37
N GLN A 86 7.03 2.62 -0.46
CA GLN A 86 5.69 2.07 -0.53
C GLN A 86 5.47 1.32 -1.83
N LYS A 87 4.50 0.41 -1.82
CA LYS A 87 4.11 -0.32 -3.02
C LYS A 87 3.36 0.60 -3.98
N SER A 88 3.71 0.50 -5.26
CA SER A 88 2.92 1.07 -6.34
C SER A 88 1.56 0.38 -6.50
N LYS A 89 0.63 1.03 -7.19
CA LYS A 89 -0.63 0.48 -7.68
C LYS A 89 -0.42 -0.86 -8.38
N LYS A 90 0.58 -0.92 -9.27
CA LYS A 90 0.91 -2.14 -10.01
C LYS A 90 1.29 -3.28 -9.07
N GLU A 91 2.16 -3.01 -8.09
CA GLU A 91 2.59 -4.03 -7.12
C GLU A 91 1.46 -4.46 -6.19
N ILE A 92 0.59 -3.52 -5.76
CA ILE A 92 -0.59 -3.83 -4.94
C ILE A 92 -1.54 -4.75 -5.70
N LEU A 93 -1.84 -4.43 -6.96
CA LEU A 93 -2.71 -5.25 -7.81
C LEU A 93 -2.10 -6.63 -8.09
N GLN A 94 -0.79 -6.68 -8.37
CA GLN A 94 -0.08 -7.94 -8.58
C GLN A 94 -0.12 -8.81 -7.32
N HIS A 95 0.11 -8.22 -6.14
CA HIS A 95 0.01 -8.94 -4.87
C HIS A 95 -1.40 -9.49 -4.63
N LYS A 96 -2.45 -8.70 -4.92
CA LYS A 96 -3.85 -9.15 -4.82
C LYS A 96 -4.11 -10.33 -5.76
N SER A 97 -3.67 -10.24 -7.02
CA SER A 97 -3.80 -11.30 -8.01
C SER A 97 -3.07 -12.58 -7.57
N ASN A 98 -1.80 -12.47 -7.21
CA ASN A 98 -0.99 -13.61 -6.75
C ASN A 98 -1.60 -14.29 -5.52
N LYS A 99 -2.11 -13.51 -4.57
CA LYS A 99 -2.78 -14.04 -3.37
C LYS A 99 -4.06 -14.80 -3.73
N SER A 100 -4.84 -14.28 -4.68
CA SER A 100 -6.04 -14.96 -5.20
C SER A 100 -5.68 -16.28 -5.88
N ALA A 101 -4.71 -16.27 -6.79
CA ALA A 101 -4.24 -17.46 -7.51
C ALA A 101 -3.68 -18.52 -6.56
N ALA A 102 -2.84 -18.12 -5.59
CA ALA A 102 -2.30 -19.03 -4.59
C ALA A 102 -3.39 -19.61 -3.67
N GLY A 103 -4.40 -18.81 -3.31
CA GLY A 103 -5.55 -19.26 -2.54
C GLY A 103 -6.37 -20.31 -3.31
N ALA A 104 -6.61 -20.08 -4.60
CA ALA A 104 -7.34 -20.99 -5.45
C ALA A 104 -6.56 -22.30 -5.69
N LEU A 105 -5.25 -22.22 -5.93
CA LEU A 105 -4.36 -23.38 -6.01
C LEU A 105 -4.34 -24.16 -4.69
N GLY A 106 -4.22 -23.48 -3.55
CA GLY A 106 -4.27 -24.13 -2.24
C GLY A 106 -5.60 -24.83 -1.97
N GLY A 107 -6.71 -24.25 -2.41
CA GLY A 107 -8.03 -24.88 -2.39
C GLY A 107 -8.10 -26.12 -3.26
N HIS A 108 -7.57 -26.05 -4.48
CA HIS A 108 -7.44 -27.21 -5.38
C HIS A 108 -6.60 -28.32 -4.75
N THR A 109 -5.41 -28.01 -4.25
CA THR A 109 -4.52 -29.00 -3.62
C THR A 109 -5.19 -29.69 -2.44
N LYS A 110 -5.85 -28.92 -1.57
CA LYS A 110 -6.51 -29.47 -0.37
C LYS A 110 -7.70 -30.37 -0.73
N ASN A 111 -8.53 -29.94 -1.68
CA ASN A 111 -9.82 -30.59 -1.94
C ASN A 111 -9.74 -31.68 -3.01
N HIS A 112 -8.80 -31.58 -3.95
CA HIS A 112 -8.69 -32.50 -5.10
C HIS A 112 -7.42 -33.34 -4.99
N THR A 113 -6.25 -32.70 -5.08
CA THR A 113 -4.95 -33.41 -5.14
C THR A 113 -4.71 -34.29 -3.91
N ASN A 114 -4.86 -33.75 -2.70
CA ASN A 114 -4.62 -34.49 -1.46
C ASN A 114 -5.65 -35.59 -1.19
N GLN A 115 -6.83 -35.50 -1.83
CA GLN A 115 -7.88 -36.51 -1.72
C GLN A 115 -7.81 -37.55 -2.85
N GLY A 116 -6.88 -37.39 -3.81
CA GLY A 116 -6.79 -38.23 -5.00
C GLY A 116 -7.99 -38.07 -5.95
N ILE A 117 -8.73 -36.96 -5.85
CA ILE A 117 -9.94 -36.72 -6.64
C ILE A 117 -9.58 -35.88 -7.86
N VAL A 118 -9.97 -36.35 -9.05
CA VAL A 118 -9.93 -35.56 -10.30
C VAL A 118 -11.33 -35.07 -10.59
N LYS A 119 -11.52 -33.75 -10.56
CA LYS A 119 -12.82 -33.11 -10.79
C LYS A 119 -12.91 -32.54 -12.22
N PRO A 120 -13.84 -33.02 -13.06
CA PRO A 120 -14.12 -32.41 -14.36
C PRO A 120 -14.57 -30.95 -14.22
N GLY A 121 -14.06 -30.07 -15.07
CA GLY A 121 -14.29 -28.62 -15.04
C GLY A 121 -13.40 -27.85 -14.05
N CYS A 122 -12.48 -28.52 -13.35
CA CYS A 122 -11.47 -27.85 -12.55
C CYS A 122 -10.22 -27.60 -13.38
N TYR A 123 -9.91 -26.31 -13.62
CA TYR A 123 -8.77 -25.89 -14.41
C TYR A 123 -7.45 -26.60 -14.06
N TRP A 124 -7.10 -26.69 -12.77
CA TRP A 124 -5.86 -27.33 -12.30
C TRP A 124 -5.88 -28.86 -12.37
N CYS A 125 -7.06 -29.51 -12.28
CA CYS A 125 -7.16 -30.95 -12.51
C CYS A 125 -6.93 -31.30 -13.98
N GLU A 126 -7.40 -30.45 -14.89
CA GLU A 126 -7.29 -30.61 -16.33
C GLU A 126 -5.93 -30.16 -16.88
N ASN A 127 -5.25 -29.28 -16.15
CA ASN A 127 -3.93 -28.74 -16.50
C ASN A 127 -2.94 -28.92 -15.34
N PRO A 128 -2.50 -30.15 -15.04
CA PRO A 128 -1.66 -30.45 -13.88
C PRO A 128 -0.23 -29.86 -13.95
N ASN A 129 0.18 -29.30 -15.09
CA ASN A 129 1.50 -28.69 -15.31
C ASN A 129 1.44 -27.18 -15.65
N ALA A 130 0.30 -26.53 -15.43
CA ALA A 130 0.09 -25.10 -15.70
C ALA A 130 0.51 -24.18 -14.54
#